data_AF-A0A1H6WEE9-F1
#
_entry.id   AF-A0A1H6WEE9-F1
#
_cell.length_a   1.000
_cell.length_b   1.000
_cell.length_c   1.000
_cell.angle_alpha   90.00
_cell.angle_beta   90.00
_cell.angle_gamma   90.00
#
_symmetry.space_group_name_H-M   'P 1'
#
loop_
_entity.id
_entity.type
_entity.pdbx_description
1 polymer ?
#
loop_
_entity_poly.entity_id
_entity_poly.type
_entity_poly.pdbx_seq_one_letter_code
_entity_poly.pdbx_strand_id
1 'polypeptide(L)'
;MGNNKPEDESTFFSEKTGKIISLFGLVVIVLTILVYLIFGDWKFSKIPDESIIGQFGDFIGGFIGSMFSLAGVILFYVALKEQRKDISINQENIRLQTSALEQQVNEFQAQKTELEETRKVYEEQTLLIREQTNLYRQQNKELKEQSNTARVQQFDSSFFSYLNIFNEFRDSLDKKCDSGNFFSEIFSEIKGKDIQDNDKIEDVLQNICDVYLEVFNLYRNNLSPYFKTLYRIMVLIDTSNIDDYKKNEYFKLLRSQLSDVELLVLNYNYHTDFGLNVRTLIIKYNFLKHINLFDKLEFNFDIPALTKNQLQIFLGRNGNIIIEGINDFKNIESTEDINRSYQIYTLGLDVKVKLQINNVFNFSIVFLNQEFGQQNYLHTDLIKKIIKRHLYTILYMSKYIKGNEEEILFSKIEKEEEIEFLFQINNVESL
;
A
#
# COMPACT_ATOMS: atom_id res chain seq x y z
N MET A 1 -11.77 -41.84 66.38
CA MET A 1 -12.39 -43.07 66.92
C MET A 1 -11.31 -43.84 67.65
N GLY A 2 -11.52 -44.10 68.94
CA GLY A 2 -10.57 -44.82 69.79
C GLY A 2 -10.35 -46.24 69.26
N ASN A 3 -9.10 -46.58 69.00
CA ASN A 3 -8.72 -47.94 68.62
C ASN A 3 -8.72 -48.80 69.90
N ASN A 4 -9.85 -49.43 70.17
CA ASN A 4 -9.93 -50.62 71.00
C ASN A 4 -9.06 -51.69 70.35
N LYS A 5 -7.89 -51.97 70.93
CA LYS A 5 -7.17 -53.22 70.66
C LYS A 5 -8.04 -54.36 71.22
N PRO A 6 -8.42 -55.36 70.40
CA PRO A 6 -9.04 -56.56 70.94
C PRO A 6 -8.01 -57.27 71.81
N GLU A 7 -8.53 -57.80 72.91
CA GLU A 7 -7.83 -58.57 73.93
C GLU A 7 -6.99 -59.69 73.30
N ASP A 8 -5.81 -59.87 73.88
CA ASP A 8 -4.85 -60.91 73.57
C ASP A 8 -5.42 -62.27 74.05
N GLU A 9 -6.41 -62.79 73.33
CA GLU A 9 -7.00 -64.09 73.63
C GLU A 9 -6.07 -65.23 73.20
N SER A 10 -5.79 -66.09 74.19
CA SER A 10 -5.11 -67.39 74.14
C SER A 10 -3.58 -67.37 74.10
N THR A 11 -2.97 -66.95 75.21
CA THR A 11 -1.57 -67.27 75.55
C THR A 11 -1.24 -68.76 75.47
N PHE A 12 -2.25 -69.64 75.52
CA PHE A 12 -2.08 -71.10 75.42
C PHE A 12 -1.87 -71.63 73.99
N PHE A 13 -2.52 -71.05 72.98
CA PHE A 13 -2.49 -71.51 71.58
C PHE A 13 -1.73 -70.52 70.69
N SER A 14 -0.42 -70.44 70.89
CA SER A 14 0.47 -69.56 70.15
C SER A 14 1.55 -70.36 69.44
N GLU A 15 2.14 -69.77 68.39
CA GLU A 15 3.31 -70.36 67.73
C GLU A 15 4.44 -70.63 68.75
N LYS A 16 4.58 -69.75 69.75
CA LYS A 16 5.55 -69.90 70.85
C LYS A 16 5.24 -71.12 71.71
N THR A 17 4.00 -71.35 72.10
CA THR A 17 3.64 -72.53 72.93
C THR A 17 3.77 -73.84 72.15
N GLY A 18 3.38 -73.88 70.88
CA GLY A 18 3.59 -75.05 70.01
C GLY A 18 5.08 -75.41 69.86
N LYS A 19 5.95 -74.40 69.66
CA LYS A 19 7.41 -74.59 69.62
C LYS A 19 7.99 -75.06 70.96
N ILE A 20 7.52 -74.50 72.08
CA ILE A 20 7.96 -74.90 73.44
C ILE A 20 7.58 -76.35 73.74
N ILE A 21 6.36 -76.77 73.41
CA ILE A 21 5.91 -78.16 73.62
C ILE A 21 6.73 -79.14 72.77
N SER A 22 7.01 -78.78 71.51
CA SER A 22 7.87 -79.59 70.63
C SER A 22 9.30 -79.72 71.18
N LEU A 23 9.86 -78.62 71.69
CA LEU A 23 11.20 -78.60 72.28
C LEU A 23 11.26 -79.38 73.59
N PHE A 24 10.22 -79.27 74.43
CA PHE A 24 10.09 -80.06 75.65
C PHE A 24 9.98 -81.55 75.34
N GLY A 25 9.16 -81.91 74.33
CA GLY A 25 9.08 -83.28 73.83
C GLY A 25 10.45 -83.84 73.42
N LEU A 26 11.25 -83.08 72.67
CA LEU A 26 12.63 -83.45 72.32
C LEU A 26 13.52 -83.67 73.55
N VAL A 27 13.46 -82.77 74.53
CA VAL A 27 14.26 -82.88 75.76
C VAL A 27 13.88 -84.13 76.57
N VAL A 28 12.58 -84.45 76.63
CA VAL A 28 12.09 -85.68 77.29
C VAL A 28 12.57 -86.93 76.56
N ILE A 29 12.63 -86.95 75.21
CA ILE A 29 13.22 -88.07 74.46
C ILE A 29 14.67 -88.29 74.90
N VAL A 30 15.48 -87.23 74.88
CA VAL A 30 16.91 -87.29 75.24
C VAL A 30 17.11 -87.76 76.68
N LEU A 31 16.31 -87.24 77.62
CA LEU A 31 16.31 -87.68 79.02
C LEU A 31 15.93 -89.16 79.17
N THR A 32 14.92 -89.62 78.44
CA THR A 32 14.47 -91.02 78.50
C THR A 32 15.55 -91.96 77.94
N ILE A 33 16.22 -91.56 76.85
CA ILE A 33 17.38 -92.29 76.30
C ILE A 33 18.52 -92.33 77.31
N LEU A 34 18.82 -91.22 78.00
CA LEU A 34 19.87 -91.15 79.03
C LEU A 34 19.57 -92.03 80.24
N VAL A 35 18.36 -91.99 80.77
CA VAL A 35 17.93 -92.85 81.88
C VAL A 35 18.04 -94.32 81.48
N TYR A 36 17.61 -94.65 80.26
CA TYR A 36 17.75 -96.00 79.70
C TYR A 36 19.22 -96.45 79.62
N LEU A 37 20.13 -95.58 79.16
CA LEU A 37 21.58 -95.82 79.13
C LEU A 37 22.20 -96.05 80.51
N ILE A 38 21.80 -95.29 81.54
CA ILE A 38 22.44 -95.30 82.86
C ILE A 38 21.91 -96.40 83.77
N PHE A 39 20.59 -96.68 83.75
CA PHE A 39 19.93 -97.59 84.68
C PHE A 39 19.47 -98.91 84.03
N GLY A 40 19.72 -99.10 82.74
CA GLY A 40 19.45 -100.37 82.05
C GLY A 40 20.38 -101.49 82.49
N ASP A 41 19.85 -102.70 82.69
CA ASP A 41 20.63 -103.89 83.03
C ASP A 41 21.21 -104.49 81.73
N TRP A 42 22.35 -103.96 81.28
CA TRP A 42 22.96 -104.28 79.98
C TRP A 42 23.57 -105.68 79.94
N LYS A 43 22.73 -106.71 79.77
CA LYS A 43 23.20 -108.06 79.42
C LYS A 43 23.29 -108.18 77.91
N PHE A 44 24.50 -108.29 77.38
CA PHE A 44 24.72 -108.56 75.96
C PHE A 44 24.17 -109.96 75.60
N SER A 45 22.94 -109.97 75.12
CA SER A 45 22.17 -111.10 74.64
C SER A 45 22.01 -110.97 73.13
N LYS A 46 22.10 -112.08 72.36
CA LYS A 46 21.85 -112.07 70.91
C LYS A 46 20.37 -111.87 70.55
N ILE A 47 19.48 -111.83 71.53
CA ILE A 47 18.06 -111.57 71.36
C ILE A 47 17.72 -110.35 72.23
N PRO A 48 17.34 -109.21 71.64
CA PRO A 48 16.88 -108.05 72.39
C PRO A 48 15.64 -108.42 73.21
N ASP A 49 15.55 -107.93 74.46
CA ASP A 49 14.37 -108.16 75.29
C ASP A 49 13.19 -107.34 74.75
N GLU A 50 12.32 -108.01 73.99
CA GLU A 50 11.20 -107.42 73.26
C GLU A 50 10.24 -106.67 74.19
N SER A 51 10.15 -107.11 75.46
CA SER A 51 9.38 -106.45 76.52
C SER A 51 9.92 -105.05 76.85
N ILE A 52 11.23 -104.92 77.01
CA ILE A 52 11.87 -103.67 77.45
C ILE A 52 11.86 -102.64 76.32
N ILE A 53 12.16 -103.08 75.10
CA ILE A 53 12.13 -102.22 73.91
C ILE A 53 10.69 -101.82 73.57
N GLY A 54 9.72 -102.72 73.74
CA GLY A 54 8.30 -102.43 73.60
C GLY A 54 7.82 -101.36 74.58
N GLN A 55 8.12 -101.49 75.88
CA GLN A 55 7.74 -100.50 76.89
C GLN A 55 8.37 -99.12 76.67
N PHE A 56 9.62 -99.07 76.17
CA PHE A 56 10.26 -97.82 75.77
C PHE A 56 9.57 -97.21 74.54
N GLY A 57 9.29 -98.02 73.52
CA GLY A 57 8.51 -97.62 72.34
C GLY A 57 7.11 -97.11 72.69
N ASP A 58 6.44 -97.75 73.65
CA ASP A 58 5.12 -97.35 74.14
C ASP A 58 5.14 -96.01 74.88
N PHE A 59 6.21 -95.72 75.65
CA PHE A 59 6.39 -94.43 76.31
C PHE A 59 6.69 -93.31 75.31
N ILE A 60 7.63 -93.52 74.38
CA ILE A 60 7.96 -92.54 73.34
C ILE A 60 6.75 -92.32 72.40
N GLY A 61 6.12 -93.38 71.93
CA GLY A 61 4.96 -93.31 71.03
C GLY A 61 3.73 -92.75 71.71
N GLY A 62 3.42 -93.20 72.92
CA GLY A 62 2.22 -92.81 73.67
C GLY A 62 2.34 -91.41 74.27
N PHE A 63 3.38 -91.15 75.07
CA PHE A 63 3.51 -89.87 75.77
C PHE A 63 4.08 -88.78 74.86
N ILE A 64 5.21 -89.07 74.20
CA ILE A 64 5.91 -88.05 73.40
C ILE A 64 5.22 -87.84 72.05
N GLY A 65 4.76 -88.91 71.40
CA GLY A 65 3.93 -88.81 70.19
C GLY A 65 2.67 -87.97 70.40
N SER A 66 2.01 -88.10 71.56
CA SER A 66 0.86 -87.25 71.93
C SER A 66 1.25 -85.79 72.14
N MET A 67 2.43 -85.50 72.72
CA MET A 67 2.93 -84.13 72.86
C MET A 67 3.24 -83.48 71.51
N PHE A 68 3.87 -84.20 70.58
CA PHE A 68 4.13 -83.70 69.22
C PHE A 68 2.85 -83.56 68.40
N SER A 69 1.90 -84.48 68.53
CA SER A 69 0.58 -84.37 67.91
C SER A 69 -0.15 -83.12 68.41
N LEU A 70 -0.13 -82.88 69.74
CA LEU A 70 -0.68 -81.67 70.35
C LEU A 70 0.03 -80.42 69.81
N ALA A 71 1.36 -80.40 69.75
CA ALA A 71 2.12 -79.29 69.19
C ALA A 71 1.81 -79.04 67.70
N GLY A 72 1.67 -80.10 66.90
CA GLY A 72 1.30 -80.04 65.49
C GLY A 72 -0.10 -79.47 65.28
N VAL A 73 -1.07 -79.89 66.08
CA VAL A 73 -2.45 -79.34 66.06
C VAL A 73 -2.44 -77.86 66.43
N ILE A 74 -1.68 -77.46 67.46
CA ILE A 74 -1.55 -76.05 67.87
C ILE A 74 -0.95 -75.21 66.73
N LEU A 75 0.16 -75.65 66.14
CA LEU A 75 0.83 -74.93 65.05
C LEU A 75 -0.05 -74.85 63.79
N PHE A 76 -0.74 -75.93 63.44
CA PHE A 76 -1.67 -75.95 62.30
C PHE A 76 -2.88 -75.02 62.53
N TYR A 77 -3.43 -75.00 63.74
CA TYR A 77 -4.50 -74.07 64.11
C TYR A 77 -4.06 -72.61 64.01
N VAL A 78 -2.85 -72.29 64.51
CA VAL A 78 -2.27 -70.94 64.41
C VAL A 78 -2.07 -70.55 62.94
N ALA A 79 -1.53 -71.43 62.10
CA ALA A 79 -1.36 -71.19 60.67
C ALA A 79 -2.71 -70.95 59.96
N LEU A 80 -3.74 -71.74 60.27
CA LEU A 80 -5.09 -71.53 59.73
C LEU A 80 -5.70 -70.20 60.19
N LYS A 81 -5.45 -69.79 61.44
CA LYS A 81 -5.91 -68.50 61.98
C LYS A 81 -5.24 -67.33 61.28
N GLU A 82 -3.92 -67.39 61.08
CA GLU A 82 -3.17 -66.38 60.33
C GLU A 82 -3.61 -66.31 58.86
N GLN A 83 -3.79 -67.45 58.19
CA GLN A 83 -4.27 -67.50 56.81
C GLN A 83 -5.67 -66.90 56.66
N ARG A 84 -6.59 -67.15 57.60
CA ARG A 84 -7.92 -66.51 57.61
C ARG A 84 -7.83 -64.99 57.77
N LYS A 85 -6.91 -64.52 58.61
CA LYS A 85 -6.64 -63.09 58.79
C LYS A 85 -6.10 -62.48 57.49
N ASP A 86 -5.13 -63.10 56.84
CA ASP A 86 -4.57 -62.62 55.57
C ASP A 86 -5.61 -62.58 54.45
N ILE A 87 -6.49 -63.59 54.37
CA ILE A 87 -7.61 -63.60 53.42
C ILE A 87 -8.55 -62.41 53.68
N SER A 88 -8.88 -62.13 54.95
CA SER A 88 -9.76 -61.00 55.30
C SER A 88 -9.14 -59.65 54.94
N ILE A 89 -7.85 -59.46 55.22
CA ILE A 89 -7.10 -58.25 54.86
C ILE A 89 -7.04 -58.10 53.34
N ASN A 90 -6.81 -59.19 52.62
CA ASN A 90 -6.75 -59.15 51.16
C ASN A 90 -8.11 -58.82 50.53
N GLN A 91 -9.21 -59.37 51.07
CA GLN A 91 -10.56 -59.01 50.65
C GLN A 91 -10.86 -57.53 50.88
N GLU A 92 -10.43 -56.98 52.01
CA GLU A 92 -10.55 -55.55 52.30
C GLU A 92 -9.72 -54.69 51.32
N ASN A 93 -8.47 -55.07 51.07
CA ASN A 93 -7.61 -54.39 50.09
C ASN A 93 -8.21 -54.40 48.68
N ILE A 94 -8.77 -55.53 48.24
CA ILE A 94 -9.45 -55.63 46.93
C ILE A 94 -10.67 -54.69 46.90
N ARG A 95 -11.48 -54.66 47.97
CA ARG A 95 -12.63 -53.75 48.05
C ARG A 95 -12.21 -52.28 47.98
N LEU A 96 -11.15 -51.91 48.70
CA LEU A 96 -10.60 -50.57 48.65
C LEU A 96 -10.08 -50.23 47.24
N GLN A 97 -9.43 -51.17 46.55
CA GLN A 97 -8.99 -50.99 45.16
C GLN A 97 -10.17 -50.84 44.19
N THR A 98 -11.22 -51.67 44.32
CA THR A 98 -12.42 -51.55 43.49
C THR A 98 -13.10 -50.21 43.70
N SER A 99 -13.26 -49.77 44.95
CA SER A 99 -13.83 -48.46 45.27
C SER A 99 -12.99 -47.30 44.75
N ALA A 100 -11.66 -47.38 44.85
CA ALA A 100 -10.75 -46.40 44.29
C ALA A 100 -10.82 -46.35 42.76
N LEU A 101 -10.95 -47.50 42.10
CA LEU A 101 -11.09 -47.59 40.64
C LEU A 101 -12.43 -47.02 40.17
N GLU A 102 -13.53 -47.32 40.86
CA GLU A 102 -14.84 -46.72 40.59
C GLU A 102 -14.79 -45.20 40.72
N GLN A 103 -14.14 -44.69 41.77
CA GLN A 103 -13.92 -43.25 41.93
C GLN A 103 -13.09 -42.67 40.77
N GLN A 104 -12.02 -43.35 40.36
CA GLN A 104 -11.19 -42.93 39.24
C GLN A 104 -11.98 -42.89 37.91
N VAL A 105 -12.87 -43.87 37.66
CA VAL A 105 -13.75 -43.87 36.48
C VAL A 105 -14.71 -42.69 36.51
N ASN A 106 -15.28 -42.37 37.67
CA ASN A 106 -16.17 -41.21 37.82
C ASN A 106 -15.41 -39.89 37.59
N GLU A 107 -14.20 -39.76 38.12
CA GLU A 107 -13.33 -38.60 37.87
C GLU A 107 -12.96 -38.47 36.38
N PHE A 108 -12.64 -39.57 35.71
CA PHE A 108 -12.38 -39.57 34.27
C PHE A 108 -13.61 -39.15 33.44
N GLN A 109 -14.80 -39.60 33.82
CA GLN A 109 -16.04 -39.17 33.17
C GLN A 109 -16.26 -37.67 33.34
N ALA A 110 -16.10 -37.15 34.55
CA ALA A 110 -16.20 -35.72 34.83
C ALA A 110 -15.16 -34.90 34.02
N GLN A 111 -13.91 -35.37 33.97
CA GLN A 111 -12.86 -34.73 33.18
C GLN A 111 -13.16 -34.73 31.68
N LYS A 112 -13.73 -35.83 31.16
CA LYS A 112 -14.16 -35.90 29.75
C LYS A 112 -15.24 -34.86 29.45
N THR A 113 -16.23 -34.72 30.33
CA THR A 113 -17.29 -33.70 30.15
C THR A 113 -16.74 -32.29 30.21
N GLU A 114 -15.81 -31.99 31.13
CA GLU A 114 -15.15 -30.69 31.21
C GLU A 114 -14.35 -30.37 29.94
N LEU A 115 -13.66 -31.37 29.37
CA LEU A 115 -12.94 -31.22 28.10
C LEU A 115 -13.86 -30.95 26.91
N GLU A 116 -15.04 -31.58 26.87
CA GLU A 116 -16.04 -31.33 25.82
C GLU A 116 -16.58 -29.89 25.90
N GLU A 117 -16.92 -29.40 27.09
CA GLU A 117 -17.33 -28.01 27.30
C GLU A 117 -16.20 -27.02 26.98
N THR A 118 -14.98 -27.33 27.41
CA THR A 118 -13.78 -26.53 27.11
C THR A 118 -13.55 -26.41 25.60
N ARG A 119 -13.75 -27.49 24.83
CA ARG A 119 -13.66 -27.44 23.35
C ARG A 119 -14.70 -26.51 22.74
N LYS A 120 -15.95 -26.54 23.20
CA LYS A 120 -17.00 -25.62 22.73
C LYS A 120 -16.61 -24.16 22.98
N VAL A 121 -16.12 -23.86 24.19
CA VAL A 121 -15.61 -22.51 24.53
C VAL A 121 -14.47 -22.10 23.61
N TYR A 122 -13.52 -23.00 23.31
CA TYR A 122 -12.44 -22.71 22.37
C TYR A 122 -12.93 -22.47 20.94
N GLU A 123 -13.94 -23.21 20.48
CA GLU A 123 -14.56 -23.00 19.16
C GLU A 123 -15.24 -21.63 19.09
N GLU A 124 -16.03 -21.26 20.11
CA GLU A 124 -16.65 -19.94 20.22
C GLU A 124 -15.62 -18.82 20.27
N GLN A 125 -14.57 -18.96 21.09
CA GLN A 125 -13.46 -17.99 21.13
C GLN A 125 -12.78 -17.83 19.77
N THR A 126 -12.57 -18.93 19.05
CA THR A 126 -11.96 -18.90 17.71
C THR A 126 -12.86 -18.15 16.71
N LEU A 127 -14.18 -18.36 16.78
CA LEU A 127 -15.14 -17.62 15.95
C LEU A 127 -15.13 -16.13 16.26
N LEU A 128 -15.16 -15.76 17.54
CA LEU A 128 -15.09 -14.36 17.98
C LEU A 128 -13.80 -13.67 17.52
N ILE A 129 -12.64 -14.34 17.63
CA ILE A 129 -11.36 -13.80 17.15
C ILE A 129 -11.40 -13.56 15.63
N ARG A 130 -12.00 -14.48 14.87
CA ARG A 130 -12.15 -14.32 13.41
C ARG A 130 -13.06 -13.14 13.07
N GLU A 131 -14.19 -13.01 13.75
CA GLU A 131 -15.11 -11.88 13.57
C GLU A 131 -14.42 -10.55 13.91
N GLN A 132 -13.75 -10.49 15.06
CA GLN A 132 -12.99 -9.32 15.48
C GLN A 132 -11.91 -8.95 14.46
N THR A 133 -11.19 -9.94 13.93
CA THR A 133 -10.17 -9.71 12.88
C THR A 133 -10.81 -9.13 11.61
N ASN A 134 -11.99 -9.61 11.20
CA ASN A 134 -12.70 -9.10 10.03
C ASN A 134 -13.19 -7.66 10.26
N LEU A 135 -13.74 -7.36 11.44
CA LEU A 135 -14.13 -6.01 11.84
C LEU A 135 -12.94 -5.05 11.81
N TYR A 136 -11.79 -5.44 12.37
CA TYR A 136 -10.57 -4.62 12.30
C TYR A 136 -10.09 -4.38 10.88
N ARG A 137 -10.17 -5.38 9.99
CA ARG A 137 -9.83 -5.20 8.56
C ARG A 137 -10.76 -4.20 7.89
N GLN A 138 -12.07 -4.30 8.13
CA GLN A 138 -13.06 -3.38 7.58
C GLN A 138 -12.85 -1.96 8.10
N GLN A 139 -12.68 -1.80 9.42
CA GLN A 139 -12.43 -0.51 10.04
C GLN A 139 -11.16 0.16 9.49
N ASN A 140 -10.07 -0.59 9.30
CA ASN A 140 -8.84 -0.07 8.70
C ASN A 140 -9.05 0.38 7.25
N LYS A 141 -9.87 -0.33 6.48
CA LYS A 141 -10.23 0.05 5.11
C LYS A 141 -11.04 1.36 5.11
N GLU A 142 -12.09 1.43 5.93
CA GLU A 142 -12.95 2.62 6.05
C GLU A 142 -12.16 3.84 6.54
N LEU A 143 -11.28 3.66 7.52
CA LEU A 143 -10.42 4.73 8.03
C LEU A 143 -9.48 5.27 6.93
N LYS A 144 -8.95 4.39 6.09
CA LYS A 144 -8.12 4.79 4.94
C LYS A 144 -8.94 5.60 3.93
N GLU A 145 -10.17 5.17 3.63
CA GLU A 145 -11.07 5.90 2.72
C GLU A 145 -11.50 7.26 3.29
N GLN A 146 -11.78 7.34 4.59
CA GLN A 146 -12.08 8.59 5.30
C GLN A 146 -10.87 9.53 5.30
N SER A 147 -9.66 9.02 5.58
CA SER A 147 -8.42 9.81 5.52
C SER A 147 -8.19 10.40 4.13
N ASN A 148 -8.44 9.63 3.07
CA ASN A 148 -8.36 10.14 1.70
C ASN A 148 -9.39 11.24 1.43
N THR A 149 -10.64 11.02 1.85
CA THR A 149 -11.73 11.99 1.66
C THR A 149 -11.45 13.29 2.41
N ALA A 150 -11.01 13.20 3.67
CA ALA A 150 -10.66 14.36 4.49
C ALA A 150 -9.51 15.17 3.87
N ARG A 151 -8.49 14.50 3.32
CA ARG A 151 -7.39 15.18 2.60
C ARG A 151 -7.89 15.95 1.38
N VAL A 152 -8.78 15.36 0.59
CA VAL A 152 -9.39 16.04 -0.58
C VAL A 152 -10.21 17.25 -0.13
N GLN A 153 -11.06 17.11 0.90
CA GLN A 153 -11.87 18.21 1.43
C GLN A 153 -11.03 19.35 2.02
N GLN A 154 -9.94 19.02 2.72
CA GLN A 154 -9.00 20.01 3.25
C GLN A 154 -8.32 20.78 2.11
N PHE A 155 -7.92 20.07 1.05
CA PHE A 155 -7.38 20.69 -0.14
C PHE A 155 -8.41 21.61 -0.82
N ASP A 156 -9.63 21.13 -1.04
CA ASP A 156 -10.73 21.92 -1.65
C ASP A 156 -10.95 23.22 -0.89
N SER A 157 -11.08 23.11 0.43
CA SER A 157 -11.29 24.26 1.31
C SER A 157 -10.14 25.26 1.19
N SER A 158 -8.90 24.77 1.13
CA SER A 158 -7.71 25.62 0.98
C SER A 158 -7.70 26.29 -0.41
N PHE A 159 -7.91 25.52 -1.48
CA PHE A 159 -7.94 26.03 -2.84
C PHE A 159 -8.99 27.13 -3.02
N PHE A 160 -10.24 26.90 -2.59
CA PHE A 160 -11.30 27.90 -2.71
C PHE A 160 -11.06 29.12 -1.82
N SER A 161 -10.45 28.95 -0.65
CA SER A 161 -10.04 30.08 0.19
C SER A 161 -9.02 30.96 -0.52
N TYR A 162 -7.96 30.38 -1.11
CA TYR A 162 -6.99 31.15 -1.89
C TYR A 162 -7.59 31.75 -3.16
N LEU A 163 -8.50 31.04 -3.84
CA LEU A 163 -9.19 31.53 -5.02
C LEU A 163 -10.06 32.76 -4.70
N ASN A 164 -10.75 32.74 -3.56
CA ASN A 164 -11.51 33.89 -3.10
C ASN A 164 -10.61 35.09 -2.82
N ILE A 165 -9.49 34.90 -2.13
CA ILE A 165 -8.49 35.96 -1.90
C ILE A 165 -7.98 36.52 -3.23
N PHE A 166 -7.72 35.65 -4.20
CA PHE A 166 -7.30 36.05 -5.54
C PHE A 166 -8.35 36.90 -6.26
N ASN A 167 -9.61 36.45 -6.26
CA ASN A 167 -10.72 37.17 -6.87
C ASN A 167 -10.98 38.52 -6.18
N GLU A 168 -10.95 38.57 -4.84
CA GLU A 168 -11.08 39.82 -4.08
C GLU A 168 -9.96 40.80 -4.41
N PHE A 169 -8.72 40.31 -4.56
CA PHE A 169 -7.60 41.14 -4.95
C PHE A 169 -7.76 41.70 -6.37
N ARG A 170 -8.15 40.84 -7.33
CA ARG A 170 -8.45 41.26 -8.71
C ARG A 170 -9.54 42.32 -8.75
N ASP A 171 -10.67 42.07 -8.08
CA ASP A 171 -11.78 43.02 -8.02
C ASP A 171 -11.37 44.33 -7.32
N SER A 172 -10.45 44.28 -6.37
CA SER A 172 -9.87 45.49 -5.76
C SER A 172 -8.97 46.27 -6.71
N LEU A 173 -8.29 45.62 -7.66
CA LEU A 173 -7.51 46.30 -8.69
C LEU A 173 -8.44 47.00 -9.68
N ASP A 174 -9.49 46.31 -10.14
CA ASP A 174 -10.47 46.86 -11.06
C ASP A 174 -11.18 48.09 -10.49
N LYS A 175 -11.52 48.08 -9.19
CA LYS A 175 -12.12 49.23 -8.50
C LYS A 175 -11.21 50.45 -8.37
N LYS A 176 -9.89 50.28 -8.45
CA LYS A 176 -8.90 51.37 -8.36
C LYS A 176 -8.63 52.02 -9.71
N CYS A 177 -9.20 51.48 -10.78
CA CYS A 177 -8.94 51.87 -12.15
C CYS A 177 -10.20 52.52 -12.75
N ASP A 178 -10.04 53.65 -13.44
CA ASP A 178 -11.16 54.40 -14.02
C ASP A 178 -11.86 53.62 -15.15
N SER A 179 -11.12 52.74 -15.84
CA SER A 179 -11.67 51.90 -16.91
C SER A 179 -12.55 50.74 -16.40
N GLY A 180 -12.49 50.44 -15.10
CA GLY A 180 -13.14 49.28 -14.49
C GLY A 180 -12.52 47.93 -14.85
N ASN A 181 -11.41 47.90 -15.61
CA ASN A 181 -10.64 46.71 -15.90
C ASN A 181 -9.13 47.03 -15.89
N PHE A 182 -8.48 46.71 -14.77
CA PHE A 182 -7.09 47.09 -14.51
C PHE A 182 -6.11 46.50 -15.53
N PHE A 183 -6.31 45.24 -15.92
CA PHE A 183 -5.43 44.58 -16.90
C PHE A 183 -5.62 45.12 -18.32
N SER A 184 -6.81 45.60 -18.68
CA SER A 184 -7.04 46.26 -19.97
C SER A 184 -6.35 47.61 -20.07
N GLU A 185 -6.28 48.38 -18.97
CA GLU A 185 -5.47 49.60 -18.91
C GLU A 185 -3.99 49.28 -19.14
N ILE A 186 -3.43 48.33 -18.38
CA ILE A 186 -2.03 47.90 -18.52
C ILE A 186 -1.72 47.44 -19.95
N PHE A 187 -2.57 46.59 -20.52
CA PHE A 187 -2.34 46.07 -21.86
C PHE A 187 -2.43 47.17 -22.93
N SER A 188 -3.33 48.15 -22.73
CA SER A 188 -3.43 49.32 -23.61
C SER A 188 -2.20 50.21 -23.51
N GLU A 189 -1.61 50.38 -22.31
CA GLU A 189 -0.35 51.11 -22.14
C GLU A 189 0.81 50.40 -22.84
N ILE A 190 0.92 49.07 -22.69
CA ILE A 190 1.95 48.27 -23.39
C ILE A 190 1.78 48.44 -24.91
N LYS A 191 0.54 48.38 -25.42
CA LYS A 191 0.25 48.54 -26.85
C LYS A 191 0.47 49.98 -27.36
N GLY A 192 0.33 50.97 -26.50
CA GLY A 192 0.55 52.38 -26.82
C GLY A 192 2.03 52.77 -26.90
N LYS A 193 2.94 51.91 -26.46
CA LYS A 193 4.38 52.07 -26.58
C LYS A 193 4.85 51.60 -27.97
N ASP A 194 5.96 52.16 -28.43
CA ASP A 194 6.52 51.84 -29.75
C ASP A 194 7.15 50.44 -29.74
N ILE A 195 6.45 49.47 -30.32
CA ILE A 195 6.93 48.11 -30.52
C ILE A 195 7.55 48.04 -31.90
N GLN A 196 8.88 47.97 -31.94
CA GLN A 196 9.62 47.95 -33.20
C GLN A 196 9.36 46.63 -33.93
N ASP A 197 8.81 46.74 -35.14
CA ASP A 197 8.62 45.59 -36.01
C ASP A 197 9.96 45.21 -36.66
N ASN A 198 10.39 43.97 -36.47
CA ASN A 198 11.62 43.42 -37.00
C ASN A 198 11.34 42.08 -37.71
N ASP A 199 12.21 41.69 -38.63
CA ASP A 199 12.18 40.42 -39.36
C ASP A 199 12.50 39.22 -38.45
N LYS A 200 13.26 39.46 -37.36
CA LYS A 200 13.50 38.49 -36.29
C LYS A 200 12.47 38.66 -35.19
N ILE A 201 11.60 37.66 -34.98
CA ILE A 201 10.64 37.61 -33.86
C ILE A 201 11.30 37.58 -32.47
N GLU A 202 12.54 37.11 -32.32
CA GLU A 202 13.32 37.15 -31.07
C GLU A 202 13.61 38.59 -30.68
N ASP A 203 14.04 39.42 -31.63
CA ASP A 203 14.25 40.86 -31.42
C ASP A 203 12.92 41.56 -31.06
N VAL A 204 11.84 41.20 -31.76
CA VAL A 204 10.48 41.72 -31.46
C VAL A 204 10.05 41.31 -30.05
N LEU A 205 10.27 40.06 -29.63
CA LEU A 205 9.96 39.63 -28.26
C LEU A 205 10.81 40.32 -27.22
N GLN A 206 12.10 40.50 -27.48
CA GLN A 206 12.97 41.19 -26.54
C GLN A 206 12.48 42.62 -26.33
N ASN A 207 12.15 43.33 -27.41
CA ASN A 207 11.54 44.65 -27.36
C ASN A 207 10.20 44.63 -26.59
N ILE A 208 9.31 43.67 -26.86
CA ILE A 208 8.04 43.52 -26.13
C ILE A 208 8.29 43.27 -24.63
N CYS A 209 9.27 42.43 -24.29
CA CYS A 209 9.62 42.15 -22.90
C CYS A 209 10.16 43.40 -22.20
N ASP A 210 11.00 44.19 -22.88
CA ASP A 210 11.54 45.44 -22.35
C ASP A 210 10.41 46.46 -22.10
N VAL A 211 9.52 46.64 -23.07
CA VAL A 211 8.31 47.48 -22.93
C VAL A 211 7.40 46.99 -21.81
N TYR A 212 7.16 45.68 -21.73
CA TYR A 212 6.40 45.07 -20.65
C TYR A 212 7.03 45.36 -19.29
N LEU A 213 8.35 45.25 -19.18
CA LEU A 213 9.09 45.50 -17.94
C LEU A 213 9.00 46.97 -17.50
N GLU A 214 9.04 47.92 -18.44
CA GLU A 214 8.78 49.34 -18.15
C GLU A 214 7.41 49.53 -17.50
N VAL A 215 6.35 49.03 -18.14
CA VAL A 215 4.97 49.16 -17.63
C VAL A 215 4.79 48.41 -16.32
N PHE A 216 5.32 47.18 -16.22
CA PHE A 216 5.29 46.40 -14.99
C PHE A 216 5.93 47.14 -13.82
N ASN A 217 7.01 47.89 -14.03
CA ASN A 217 7.66 48.65 -12.98
C ASN A 217 6.81 49.82 -12.48
N LEU A 218 6.00 50.45 -13.34
CA LEU A 218 5.04 51.48 -12.94
C LEU A 218 3.93 50.91 -12.04
N TYR A 219 3.43 49.73 -12.37
CA TYR A 219 2.34 49.06 -11.66
C TYR A 219 2.80 47.97 -10.69
N ARG A 220 4.09 47.94 -10.33
CA ARG A 220 4.72 46.82 -9.60
C ARG A 220 4.02 46.51 -8.28
N ASN A 221 3.59 47.55 -7.55
CA ASN A 221 2.91 47.41 -6.26
C ASN A 221 1.55 46.72 -6.37
N ASN A 222 0.91 46.82 -7.54
CA ASN A 222 -0.38 46.20 -7.85
C ASN A 222 -0.20 44.80 -8.45
N LEU A 223 0.73 44.64 -9.39
CA LEU A 223 0.95 43.38 -10.12
C LEU A 223 1.71 42.33 -9.31
N SER A 224 2.68 42.74 -8.48
CA SER A 224 3.50 41.76 -7.74
C SER A 224 2.68 40.90 -6.77
N PRO A 225 1.75 41.46 -5.96
CA PRO A 225 0.89 40.64 -5.10
C PRO A 225 -0.08 39.75 -5.90
N TYR A 226 -0.58 40.23 -7.05
CA TYR A 226 -1.42 39.43 -7.95
C TYR A 226 -0.66 38.19 -8.43
N PHE A 227 0.51 38.36 -9.05
CA PHE A 227 1.30 37.25 -9.60
C PHE A 227 1.75 36.28 -8.50
N LYS A 228 2.12 36.79 -7.31
CA LYS A 228 2.48 35.94 -6.16
C LYS A 228 1.31 35.09 -5.68
N THR A 229 0.11 35.67 -5.62
CA THR A 229 -1.10 34.93 -5.20
C THR A 229 -1.47 33.87 -6.23
N LEU A 230 -1.45 34.22 -7.52
CA LEU A 230 -1.69 33.27 -8.60
C LEU A 230 -0.68 32.12 -8.56
N TYR A 231 0.61 32.43 -8.46
CA TYR A 231 1.67 31.42 -8.35
C TYR A 231 1.48 30.50 -7.13
N ARG A 232 1.11 31.06 -5.97
CA ARG A 232 0.82 30.26 -4.76
C ARG A 232 -0.33 29.28 -4.98
N ILE A 233 -1.39 29.67 -5.67
CA ILE A 233 -2.49 28.75 -6.03
C ILE A 233 -1.98 27.65 -6.95
N MET A 234 -1.20 27.99 -7.97
CA MET A 234 -0.63 27.01 -8.91
C MET A 234 0.26 26.00 -8.18
N VAL A 235 1.14 26.46 -7.29
CA VAL A 235 2.00 25.59 -6.46
C VAL A 235 1.19 24.74 -5.49
N LEU A 236 0.16 25.31 -4.87
CA LEU A 236 -0.76 24.58 -3.98
C LEU A 236 -1.39 23.40 -4.73
N ILE A 237 -1.89 23.61 -5.95
CA ILE A 237 -2.47 22.54 -6.78
C ILE A 237 -1.39 21.51 -7.16
N ASP A 238 -0.25 21.95 -7.70
CA ASP A 238 0.79 21.06 -8.22
C ASP A 238 1.40 20.15 -7.15
N THR A 239 1.67 20.71 -5.96
CA THR A 239 2.29 20.00 -4.82
C THR A 239 1.30 19.21 -3.97
N SER A 240 0.00 19.33 -4.23
CA SER A 240 -1.03 18.58 -3.48
C SER A 240 -0.93 17.07 -3.71
N ASN A 241 -1.30 16.30 -2.68
CA ASN A 241 -1.36 14.85 -2.74
C ASN A 241 -2.75 14.36 -3.20
N ILE A 242 -3.20 14.89 -4.34
CA ILE A 242 -4.43 14.49 -5.04
C ILE A 242 -4.08 13.93 -6.42
N ASP A 243 -5.02 13.23 -7.05
CA ASP A 243 -4.82 12.63 -8.37
C ASP A 243 -4.54 13.70 -9.44
N ASP A 244 -3.65 13.39 -10.39
CA ASP A 244 -3.26 14.33 -11.46
C ASP A 244 -4.43 14.76 -12.34
N TYR A 245 -5.43 13.89 -12.53
CA TYR A 245 -6.69 14.26 -13.17
C TYR A 245 -7.37 15.44 -12.47
N LYS A 246 -7.48 15.37 -11.14
CA LYS A 246 -8.09 16.45 -10.35
C LYS A 246 -7.24 17.71 -10.39
N LYS A 247 -5.91 17.60 -10.32
CA LYS A 247 -5.01 18.76 -10.48
C LYS A 247 -5.28 19.52 -11.77
N ASN A 248 -5.43 18.80 -12.89
CA ASN A 248 -5.79 19.40 -14.17
C ASN A 248 -7.15 20.12 -14.12
N GLU A 249 -8.14 19.56 -13.44
CA GLU A 249 -9.43 20.23 -13.25
C GLU A 249 -9.30 21.54 -12.43
N TYR A 250 -8.52 21.57 -11.35
CA TYR A 250 -8.29 22.83 -10.61
C TYR A 250 -7.52 23.87 -11.43
N PHE A 251 -6.55 23.46 -12.24
CA PHE A 251 -5.87 24.38 -13.17
C PHE A 251 -6.82 24.94 -14.23
N LYS A 252 -7.75 24.13 -14.75
CA LYS A 252 -8.82 24.61 -15.65
C LYS A 252 -9.74 25.61 -14.95
N LEU A 253 -10.11 25.35 -13.71
CA LEU A 253 -10.95 26.22 -12.90
C LEU A 253 -10.26 27.54 -12.55
N LEU A 254 -8.97 27.50 -12.20
CA LEU A 254 -8.16 28.69 -11.97
C LEU A 254 -8.04 29.52 -13.25
N ARG A 255 -7.72 28.87 -14.38
CA ARG A 255 -7.63 29.53 -15.69
C ARG A 255 -8.95 30.18 -16.10
N SER A 256 -10.09 29.57 -15.78
CA SER A 256 -11.40 30.16 -16.11
C SER A 256 -11.75 31.41 -15.29
N GLN A 257 -10.98 31.73 -14.24
CA GLN A 257 -11.13 32.98 -13.51
C GLN A 257 -10.37 34.15 -14.18
N LEU A 258 -9.51 33.86 -15.16
CA LEU A 258 -8.70 34.87 -15.84
C LEU A 258 -9.38 35.28 -17.14
N SER A 259 -9.39 36.59 -17.41
CA SER A 259 -9.75 37.18 -18.69
C SER A 259 -8.66 36.97 -19.74
N ASP A 260 -9.02 37.10 -21.01
CA ASP A 260 -8.06 36.95 -22.12
C ASP A 260 -6.92 37.97 -22.03
N VAL A 261 -7.22 39.20 -21.59
CA VAL A 261 -6.21 40.25 -21.40
C VAL A 261 -5.27 39.94 -20.23
N GLU A 262 -5.80 39.40 -19.12
CA GLU A 262 -4.95 38.91 -18.02
C GLU A 262 -3.99 37.82 -18.51
N LEU A 263 -4.49 36.86 -19.30
CA LEU A 263 -3.67 35.81 -19.88
C LEU A 263 -2.57 36.36 -20.81
N LEU A 264 -2.83 37.42 -21.58
CA LEU A 264 -1.83 38.09 -22.41
C LEU A 264 -0.74 38.77 -21.56
N VAL A 265 -1.12 39.52 -20.53
CA VAL A 265 -0.17 40.17 -19.61
C VAL A 265 0.69 39.12 -18.88
N LEU A 266 0.08 38.01 -18.47
CA LEU A 266 0.79 36.87 -17.87
C LEU A 266 1.73 36.20 -18.86
N ASN A 267 1.32 36.02 -20.12
CA ASN A 267 2.18 35.45 -21.16
C ASN A 267 3.51 36.21 -21.26
N TYR A 268 3.46 37.55 -21.31
CA TYR A 268 4.67 38.37 -21.36
C TYR A 268 5.46 38.35 -20.05
N ASN A 269 4.78 38.34 -18.88
CA ASN A 269 5.45 38.12 -17.61
C ASN A 269 6.31 36.86 -17.63
N TYR A 270 5.76 35.77 -18.18
CA TYR A 270 6.43 34.47 -18.21
C TYR A 270 7.60 34.40 -19.18
N HIS A 271 7.68 35.28 -20.18
CA HIS A 271 8.86 35.42 -21.03
C HIS A 271 10.00 36.20 -20.36
N THR A 272 9.73 36.94 -19.29
CA THR A 272 10.77 37.61 -18.47
C THR A 272 11.35 36.68 -17.39
N ASP A 273 12.42 37.14 -16.72
CA ASP A 273 13.02 36.45 -15.58
C ASP A 273 12.08 36.33 -14.36
N PHE A 274 11.09 37.22 -14.24
CA PHE A 274 10.13 37.16 -13.13
C PHE A 274 9.24 35.92 -13.17
N GLY A 275 9.01 35.36 -14.35
CA GLY A 275 8.13 34.21 -14.54
C GLY A 275 8.82 32.85 -14.57
N LEU A 276 10.14 32.77 -14.37
CA LEU A 276 10.93 31.53 -14.51
C LEU A 276 10.34 30.35 -13.74
N ASN A 277 9.96 30.55 -12.49
CA ASN A 277 9.41 29.51 -11.62
C ASN A 277 8.02 29.01 -12.04
N VAL A 278 7.30 29.80 -12.86
CA VAL A 278 5.94 29.48 -13.30
C VAL A 278 5.95 28.68 -14.60
N ARG A 279 6.97 28.86 -15.47
CA ARG A 279 7.05 28.25 -16.82
C ARG A 279 6.76 26.74 -16.82
N THR A 280 7.36 26.00 -15.89
CA THR A 280 7.16 24.54 -15.77
C THR A 280 5.69 24.19 -15.53
N LEU A 281 4.98 24.96 -14.70
CA LEU A 281 3.57 24.76 -14.41
C LEU A 281 2.70 25.15 -15.60
N ILE A 282 3.04 26.24 -16.29
CA ILE A 282 2.32 26.71 -17.49
C ILE A 282 2.34 25.65 -18.58
N ILE A 283 3.52 25.06 -18.84
CA ILE A 283 3.68 23.98 -19.82
C ILE A 283 2.92 22.73 -19.34
N LYS A 284 3.18 22.26 -18.11
CA LYS A 284 2.60 21.03 -17.56
C LYS A 284 1.07 21.00 -17.63
N TYR A 285 0.43 22.13 -17.33
CA TYR A 285 -1.03 22.24 -17.25
C TYR A 285 -1.66 22.95 -18.46
N ASN A 286 -0.88 23.28 -19.49
CA ASN A 286 -1.31 24.03 -20.67
C ASN A 286 -2.16 25.26 -20.30
N PHE A 287 -1.62 26.09 -19.40
CA PHE A 287 -2.37 27.16 -18.75
C PHE A 287 -2.73 28.33 -19.70
N LEU A 288 -2.02 28.49 -20.81
CA LEU A 288 -2.25 29.57 -21.78
C LEU A 288 -3.02 29.11 -23.04
N LYS A 289 -3.69 27.95 -22.98
CA LYS A 289 -4.34 27.30 -24.14
C LYS A 289 -5.27 28.19 -24.97
N HIS A 290 -5.96 29.12 -24.33
CA HIS A 290 -7.06 29.89 -24.95
C HIS A 290 -6.65 31.30 -25.40
N ILE A 291 -5.36 31.62 -25.41
CA ILE A 291 -4.90 32.91 -25.95
C ILE A 291 -5.02 32.88 -27.48
N ASN A 292 -5.76 33.84 -28.06
CA ASN A 292 -5.78 34.02 -29.50
C ASN A 292 -4.43 34.55 -29.98
N LEU A 293 -3.95 34.03 -31.11
CA LEU A 293 -2.63 34.37 -31.63
C LEU A 293 -2.57 35.83 -32.06
N PHE A 294 -3.62 36.32 -32.74
CA PHE A 294 -3.70 37.70 -33.22
C PHE A 294 -3.96 38.76 -32.14
N ASP A 295 -4.26 38.34 -30.90
CA ASP A 295 -4.34 39.27 -29.76
C ASP A 295 -2.95 39.52 -29.16
N LYS A 296 -1.95 38.70 -29.50
CA LYS A 296 -0.57 38.91 -29.09
C LYS A 296 0.08 40.04 -29.89
N LEU A 297 0.91 40.82 -29.20
CA LEU A 297 1.61 41.99 -29.74
C LEU A 297 2.52 41.63 -30.92
N GLU A 298 3.17 40.47 -30.88
CA GLU A 298 4.01 39.98 -31.98
C GLU A 298 3.20 39.52 -33.21
N PHE A 299 1.86 39.53 -33.17
CA PHE A 299 0.97 39.27 -34.32
C PHE A 299 0.12 40.49 -34.71
N ASN A 300 0.56 41.70 -34.33
CA ASN A 300 -0.14 42.93 -34.68
C ASN A 300 0.02 43.29 -36.18
N PHE A 301 -0.72 42.60 -37.04
CA PHE A 301 -0.79 42.87 -38.47
C PHE A 301 -2.01 43.73 -38.83
N ASP A 302 -1.84 44.65 -39.77
CA ASP A 302 -2.92 45.47 -40.32
C ASP A 302 -3.72 44.67 -41.35
N ILE A 303 -4.70 43.92 -40.85
CA ILE A 303 -5.52 42.99 -41.62
C ILE A 303 -6.98 43.14 -41.14
N PRO A 304 -7.99 43.06 -42.03
CA PRO A 304 -9.40 43.07 -41.63
C PRO A 304 -9.76 42.01 -40.59
N ALA A 305 -10.69 42.33 -39.68
CA ALA A 305 -11.07 41.45 -38.57
C ALA A 305 -11.57 40.06 -39.02
N LEU A 306 -12.35 39.99 -40.10
CA LEU A 306 -12.83 38.72 -40.65
C LEU A 306 -11.68 37.83 -41.11
N THR A 307 -10.70 38.43 -41.80
CA THR A 307 -9.50 37.75 -42.27
C THR A 307 -8.62 37.30 -41.11
N LYS A 308 -8.49 38.09 -40.03
CA LYS A 308 -7.81 37.67 -38.79
C LYS A 308 -8.45 36.42 -38.18
N ASN A 309 -9.77 36.35 -38.12
CA ASN A 309 -10.47 35.17 -37.59
C ASN A 309 -10.25 33.92 -38.45
N GLN A 310 -10.31 34.05 -39.78
CA GLN A 310 -10.04 32.94 -40.70
C GLN A 310 -8.58 32.46 -40.59
N LEU A 311 -7.63 33.39 -40.51
CA LEU A 311 -6.23 33.08 -40.26
C LEU A 311 -6.02 32.41 -38.89
N GLN A 312 -6.69 32.87 -37.84
CA GLN A 312 -6.59 32.28 -36.49
C GLN A 312 -6.98 30.80 -36.53
N ILE A 313 -8.10 30.47 -37.18
CA ILE A 313 -8.56 29.09 -37.34
C ILE A 313 -7.57 28.27 -38.16
N PHE A 314 -7.07 28.84 -39.26
CA PHE A 314 -6.08 28.19 -40.13
C PHE A 314 -4.78 27.88 -39.39
N LEU A 315 -4.20 28.85 -38.70
CA LEU A 315 -2.99 28.68 -37.91
C LEU A 315 -3.21 27.69 -36.76
N GLY A 316 -4.34 27.74 -36.06
CA GLY A 316 -4.67 26.77 -35.03
C GLY A 316 -4.69 25.32 -35.54
N ARG A 317 -5.28 25.08 -36.73
CA ARG A 317 -5.25 23.76 -37.38
C ARG A 317 -3.84 23.34 -37.77
N ASN A 318 -3.07 24.24 -38.36
CA ASN A 318 -1.68 23.98 -38.75
C ASN A 318 -0.81 23.65 -37.53
N GLY A 319 -1.00 24.37 -36.42
CA GLY A 319 -0.30 24.10 -35.17
C GLY A 319 -0.56 22.69 -34.64
N ASN A 320 -1.81 22.21 -34.69
CA ASN A 320 -2.11 20.83 -34.30
C ASN A 320 -1.41 19.82 -35.22
N ILE A 321 -1.47 20.03 -36.54
CA ILE A 321 -0.79 19.16 -37.53
C ILE A 321 0.72 19.09 -37.23
N ILE A 322 1.35 20.23 -36.95
CA ILE A 322 2.78 20.33 -36.63
C ILE A 322 3.11 19.60 -35.32
N ILE A 323 2.35 19.85 -34.25
CA ILE A 323 2.59 19.25 -32.93
C ILE A 323 2.39 17.73 -32.99
N GLU A 324 1.31 17.25 -33.61
CA GLU A 324 1.06 15.82 -33.81
C GLU A 324 2.19 15.19 -34.62
N GLY A 325 2.59 15.81 -35.73
CA GLY A 325 3.69 15.31 -36.55
C GLY A 325 5.03 15.23 -35.79
N ILE A 326 5.36 16.23 -34.97
CA ILE A 326 6.59 16.21 -34.15
C ILE A 326 6.52 15.12 -33.08
N ASN A 327 5.36 14.95 -32.42
CA ASN A 327 5.19 13.92 -31.39
C ASN A 327 5.30 12.51 -31.99
N ASP A 328 4.71 12.30 -33.17
CA ASP A 328 4.81 11.05 -33.89
C ASP A 328 6.25 10.79 -34.32
N PHE A 329 6.97 11.79 -34.86
CA PHE A 329 8.38 11.65 -35.22
C PHE A 329 9.29 11.30 -34.04
N LYS A 330 9.00 11.82 -32.83
CA LYS A 330 9.78 11.53 -31.61
C LYS A 330 9.46 10.19 -30.97
N ASN A 331 8.38 9.54 -31.35
CA ASN A 331 7.98 8.28 -30.73
C ASN A 331 8.95 7.17 -31.16
N ILE A 332 9.66 6.58 -30.19
CA ILE A 332 10.69 5.55 -30.39
C ILE A 332 10.14 4.31 -31.12
N GLU A 333 8.82 4.08 -31.04
CA GLU A 333 8.15 2.95 -31.68
C GLU A 333 7.84 3.19 -33.17
N SER A 334 7.83 4.43 -33.63
CA SER A 334 7.62 4.78 -35.04
C SER A 334 8.94 5.22 -35.68
N THR A 335 9.55 4.32 -36.44
CA THR A 335 10.77 4.58 -37.22
C THR A 335 10.49 5.22 -38.58
N GLU A 336 9.32 5.84 -38.78
CA GLU A 336 8.88 6.31 -40.10
C GLU A 336 8.99 7.83 -40.25
N ASP A 337 9.56 8.25 -41.37
CA ASP A 337 9.51 9.65 -41.82
C ASP A 337 8.06 10.11 -41.91
N ILE A 338 7.77 11.30 -41.36
CA ILE A 338 6.45 11.90 -41.47
C ILE A 338 6.29 12.47 -42.87
N ASN A 339 5.20 12.13 -43.56
CA ASN A 339 4.80 12.76 -44.81
C ASN A 339 3.27 12.87 -44.87
N ARG A 340 2.75 14.05 -44.51
CA ARG A 340 1.32 14.33 -44.41
C ARG A 340 0.93 15.46 -45.35
N SER A 341 -0.23 15.33 -45.97
CA SER A 341 -0.80 16.37 -46.83
C SER A 341 -2.30 16.50 -46.56
N TYR A 342 -2.75 17.73 -46.39
CA TYR A 342 -4.15 18.07 -46.09
C TYR A 342 -4.66 19.13 -47.06
N GLN A 343 -5.91 18.98 -47.49
CA GLN A 343 -6.62 20.02 -48.25
C GLN A 343 -7.54 20.78 -47.29
N ILE A 344 -7.40 22.11 -47.25
CA ILE A 344 -8.10 22.98 -46.31
C ILE A 344 -8.67 24.18 -47.07
N TYR A 345 -9.97 24.38 -46.95
CA TYR A 345 -10.61 25.60 -47.42
C TYR A 345 -10.50 26.70 -46.35
N THR A 346 -9.81 27.80 -46.65
CA THR A 346 -9.66 28.97 -45.77
C THR A 346 -9.51 30.24 -46.59
N LEU A 347 -9.91 31.40 -46.05
CA LEU A 347 -9.77 32.69 -46.74
C LEU A 347 -10.46 32.76 -48.11
N GLY A 348 -11.43 31.87 -48.35
CA GLY A 348 -12.08 31.73 -49.66
C GLY A 348 -11.24 31.00 -50.71
N LEU A 349 -10.20 30.28 -50.30
CA LEU A 349 -9.23 29.61 -51.16
C LEU A 349 -9.10 28.13 -50.78
N ASP A 350 -8.81 27.28 -51.76
CA ASP A 350 -8.34 25.91 -51.52
C ASP A 350 -6.83 25.92 -51.26
N VAL A 351 -6.44 25.49 -50.05
CA VAL A 351 -5.06 25.51 -49.57
C VAL A 351 -4.61 24.12 -49.21
N LYS A 352 -3.52 23.67 -49.84
CA LYS A 352 -2.89 22.39 -49.51
C LYS A 352 -1.75 22.61 -48.52
N VAL A 353 -1.87 22.00 -47.33
CA VAL A 353 -0.83 22.04 -46.29
C VAL A 353 -0.08 20.72 -46.28
N LYS A 354 1.26 20.78 -46.33
CA LYS A 354 2.13 19.59 -46.28
C LYS A 354 3.08 19.69 -45.08
N LEU A 355 3.26 18.56 -44.40
CA LEU A 355 4.25 18.40 -43.34
C LEU A 355 5.11 17.19 -43.65
N GLN A 356 6.41 17.39 -43.76
CA GLN A 356 7.39 16.32 -43.92
C GLN A 356 8.46 16.44 -42.84
N ILE A 357 8.73 15.35 -42.11
CA ILE A 357 9.76 15.30 -41.07
C ILE A 357 10.57 14.04 -41.28
N ASN A 358 11.82 14.21 -41.67
CA ASN A 358 12.84 13.16 -41.73
C ASN A 358 14.09 13.65 -40.98
N ASN A 359 15.22 13.84 -41.65
CA ASN A 359 16.37 14.58 -41.13
C ASN A 359 16.18 16.11 -41.20
N VAL A 360 15.17 16.59 -41.92
CA VAL A 360 14.82 18.01 -42.08
C VAL A 360 13.32 18.15 -41.82
N PHE A 361 12.94 19.20 -41.10
CA PHE A 361 11.54 19.58 -40.94
C PHE A 361 11.13 20.48 -42.10
N ASN A 362 10.12 20.07 -42.85
CA ASN A 362 9.56 20.83 -43.98
C ASN A 362 8.06 21.05 -43.75
N PHE A 363 7.65 22.30 -43.66
CA PHE A 363 6.26 22.70 -43.62
C PHE A 363 5.96 23.56 -44.84
N SER A 364 5.02 23.14 -45.69
CA SER A 364 4.65 23.91 -46.87
C SER A 364 3.16 24.20 -46.96
N ILE A 365 2.86 25.39 -47.46
CA ILE A 365 1.51 25.87 -47.75
C ILE A 365 1.46 26.15 -49.24
N VAL A 366 0.53 25.48 -49.94
CA VAL A 366 0.39 25.57 -51.40
C VAL A 366 -0.97 26.16 -51.73
N PHE A 367 -0.95 27.21 -52.55
CA PHE A 367 -2.14 27.89 -53.07
C PHE A 367 -2.22 27.70 -54.59
N LEU A 368 -3.44 27.72 -55.14
CA LEU A 368 -3.64 27.86 -56.58
C LEU A 368 -3.24 29.28 -57.03
N ASN A 369 -2.38 29.37 -58.04
CA ASN A 369 -1.74 30.63 -58.46
C ASN A 369 -2.78 31.69 -58.90
N GLN A 370 -3.82 31.26 -59.61
CA GLN A 370 -4.90 32.12 -60.11
C GLN A 370 -5.76 32.75 -59.00
N GLU A 371 -5.92 32.05 -57.88
CA GLU A 371 -6.77 32.49 -56.77
C GLU A 371 -5.99 33.36 -55.78
N PHE A 372 -4.70 33.05 -55.57
CA PHE A 372 -3.83 33.83 -54.70
C PHE A 372 -3.61 35.26 -55.20
N GLY A 373 -3.44 35.44 -56.51
CA GLY A 373 -3.23 36.75 -57.13
C GLY A 373 -4.43 37.71 -57.04
N GLN A 374 -5.62 37.21 -56.69
CA GLN A 374 -6.85 38.02 -56.57
C GLN A 374 -7.09 38.56 -55.14
N GLN A 375 -6.24 38.19 -54.18
CA GLN A 375 -6.39 38.59 -52.78
C GLN A 375 -5.77 39.97 -52.52
N ASN A 376 -6.59 40.92 -52.06
CA ASN A 376 -6.14 42.29 -51.79
C ASN A 376 -5.30 42.45 -50.50
N TYR A 377 -5.35 41.48 -49.58
CA TYR A 377 -4.77 41.61 -48.23
C TYR A 377 -3.67 40.57 -47.93
N LEU A 378 -3.47 39.59 -48.81
CA LEU A 378 -2.53 38.48 -48.58
C LEU A 378 -1.40 38.57 -49.60
N HIS A 379 -0.29 39.14 -49.19
CA HIS A 379 0.93 39.22 -50.00
C HIS A 379 1.96 38.20 -49.52
N THR A 380 2.93 37.88 -50.37
CA THR A 380 4.00 36.91 -50.08
C THR A 380 4.71 37.23 -48.75
N ASP A 381 5.06 38.50 -48.51
CA ASP A 381 5.78 38.91 -47.30
C ASP A 381 4.94 38.74 -46.04
N LEU A 382 3.63 39.03 -46.11
CA LEU A 382 2.73 38.87 -44.98
C LEU A 382 2.58 37.41 -44.58
N ILE A 383 2.40 36.51 -45.55
CA ILE A 383 2.31 35.06 -45.30
C ILE A 383 3.62 34.54 -44.73
N LYS A 384 4.75 34.90 -45.37
CA LYS A 384 6.09 34.57 -44.86
C LYS A 384 6.22 34.95 -43.39
N LYS A 385 5.85 36.19 -43.05
CA LYS A 385 5.96 36.73 -41.70
C LYS A 385 5.03 36.02 -40.71
N ILE A 386 3.74 35.90 -41.00
CA ILE A 386 2.75 35.23 -40.13
C ILE A 386 3.15 33.78 -39.86
N ILE A 387 3.52 33.02 -40.89
CA ILE A 387 3.84 31.60 -40.76
C ILE A 387 5.18 31.40 -40.05
N LYS A 388 6.20 32.21 -40.37
CA LYS A 388 7.47 32.16 -39.64
C LYS A 388 7.27 32.45 -38.15
N ARG A 389 6.48 33.49 -37.82
CA ARG A 389 6.15 33.82 -36.42
C ARG A 389 5.38 32.71 -35.72
N HIS A 390 4.42 32.10 -36.41
CA HIS A 390 3.63 31.00 -35.87
C HIS A 390 4.47 29.74 -35.62
N LEU A 391 5.33 29.36 -36.57
CA LEU A 391 6.27 28.24 -36.41
C LEU A 391 7.20 28.48 -35.22
N TYR A 392 7.82 29.67 -35.14
CA TYR A 392 8.68 29.99 -34.01
C TYR A 392 7.93 29.96 -32.66
N THR A 393 6.67 30.40 -32.65
CA THR A 393 5.81 30.34 -31.45
C THR A 393 5.60 28.90 -30.98
N ILE A 394 5.26 27.99 -31.89
CA ILE A 394 5.00 26.57 -31.58
C ILE A 394 6.28 25.87 -31.14
N LEU A 395 7.36 26.06 -31.89
CA LEU A 395 8.59 25.28 -31.73
C LEU A 395 9.38 25.72 -30.50
N TYR A 396 9.45 27.03 -30.24
CA TYR A 396 10.34 27.61 -29.24
C TYR A 396 9.60 28.37 -28.14
N MET A 397 8.81 29.39 -28.48
CA MET A 397 8.25 30.30 -27.48
C MET A 397 7.29 29.61 -26.50
N SER A 398 6.41 28.74 -27.00
CA SER A 398 5.43 28.03 -26.16
C SER A 398 6.08 27.09 -25.14
N LYS A 399 7.34 26.71 -25.36
CA LYS A 399 8.18 25.90 -24.47
C LYS A 399 9.15 26.74 -23.63
N TYR A 400 9.15 28.07 -23.81
CA TYR A 400 10.12 29.01 -23.20
C TYR A 400 11.59 28.67 -23.47
N ILE A 401 11.88 28.11 -24.66
CA ILE A 401 13.24 27.80 -25.12
C ILE A 401 13.71 28.94 -26.04
N LYS A 402 15.00 29.30 -25.95
CA LYS A 402 15.62 30.20 -26.94
C LYS A 402 15.89 29.41 -28.21
N GLY A 403 15.17 29.72 -29.29
CA GLY A 403 15.40 29.14 -30.61
C GLY A 403 16.19 30.08 -31.50
N ASN A 404 16.96 29.57 -32.45
CA ASN A 404 17.57 30.41 -33.46
C ASN A 404 16.63 30.52 -34.67
N GLU A 405 16.05 31.71 -34.87
CA GLU A 405 15.17 31.96 -36.02
C GLU A 405 15.82 31.80 -37.39
N GLU A 406 17.14 31.94 -37.46
CA GLU A 406 17.89 31.75 -38.71
C GLU A 406 17.84 30.29 -39.16
N GLU A 407 17.39 29.37 -38.30
CA GLU A 407 17.13 27.97 -38.65
C GLU A 407 15.86 27.79 -39.49
N ILE A 408 14.90 28.74 -39.46
CA ILE A 408 13.67 28.67 -40.26
C ILE A 408 13.91 29.31 -41.64
N LEU A 409 14.35 28.50 -42.59
CA LEU A 409 14.59 28.91 -43.98
C LEU A 409 13.27 29.00 -44.74
N PHE A 410 13.08 30.11 -45.46
CA PHE A 410 11.90 30.34 -46.31
C PHE A 410 12.28 30.28 -47.79
N SER A 411 11.51 29.52 -48.57
CA SER A 411 11.58 29.54 -50.03
C SER A 411 10.18 29.64 -50.64
N LYS A 412 10.08 30.43 -51.71
CA LYS A 412 8.87 30.53 -52.53
C LYS A 412 9.13 29.76 -53.83
N ILE A 413 8.29 28.77 -54.13
CA ILE A 413 8.39 27.94 -55.32
C ILE A 413 7.14 28.21 -56.16
N GLU A 414 7.31 28.87 -57.29
CA GLU A 414 6.24 29.12 -58.26
C GLU A 414 6.24 28.02 -59.32
N LYS A 415 5.12 27.33 -59.47
CA LYS A 415 4.82 26.37 -60.55
C LYS A 415 3.73 26.97 -61.43
N GLU A 416 3.51 26.40 -62.62
CA GLU A 416 2.54 26.93 -63.60
C GLU A 416 1.13 27.14 -62.99
N GLU A 417 0.68 26.22 -62.11
CA GLU A 417 -0.66 26.27 -61.50
C GLU A 417 -0.67 26.55 -59.99
N GLU A 418 0.48 26.41 -59.31
CA GLU A 418 0.57 26.44 -57.84
C GLU A 418 1.68 27.39 -57.35
N ILE A 419 1.45 28.06 -56.22
CA ILE A 419 2.48 28.76 -55.46
C ILE A 419 2.68 28.01 -54.15
N GLU A 420 3.90 27.53 -53.91
CA GLU A 420 4.30 26.82 -52.69
C GLU A 420 5.20 27.70 -51.82
N PHE A 421 4.76 27.95 -50.59
CA PHE A 421 5.51 28.62 -49.53
C PHE A 421 6.10 27.54 -48.63
N LEU A 422 7.41 27.29 -48.74
CA LEU A 422 8.12 26.24 -48.03
C LEU A 422 8.96 26.82 -46.89
N PHE A 423 8.77 26.27 -45.69
CA PHE A 423 9.51 26.60 -44.47
C PHE A 423 10.30 25.36 -44.03
N GLN A 424 11.62 25.48 -43.95
CA GLN A 424 12.53 24.37 -43.65
C GLN A 424 13.35 24.62 -42.39
N ILE A 425 13.58 23.57 -41.59
CA ILE A 425 14.50 23.58 -40.44
C ILE A 425 15.42 22.38 -40.57
N ASN A 426 16.72 22.65 -40.74
CA ASN A 426 17.72 21.63 -41.06
C ASN A 426 18.13 20.78 -39.86
N ASN A 427 17.93 21.27 -38.63
CA ASN A 427 18.25 20.54 -37.41
C ASN A 427 16.96 20.13 -36.71
N VAL A 428 16.55 18.87 -36.86
CA VAL A 428 15.32 18.36 -36.25
C VAL A 428 15.55 17.97 -34.78
N GLU A 429 16.80 17.75 -34.35
CA GLU A 429 17.12 17.39 -32.96
C GLU A 429 16.81 18.53 -31.97
N SER A 430 16.69 19.78 -32.44
CA SER A 430 16.34 20.95 -31.62
C SER A 430 14.83 21.18 -31.45
N LEU A 431 13.98 20.42 -32.17
CA LEU A 431 12.52 20.61 -32.22
C LEU A 431 11.77 19.84 -31.12
#